data_AF-W9W053-F1
#
_entry.id   AF-W9W053-F1
#
_cell.length_a   1.000
_cell.length_b   1.000
_cell.length_c   1.000
_cell.angle_alpha   90.00
_cell.angle_beta   90.00
_cell.angle_gamma   90.00
#
_symmetry.space_group_name_H-M   'P 1'
#
loop_
_entity.id
_entity.type
_entity.pdbx_description
1 polymer ?
#
loop_
_entity_poly.entity_id
_entity_poly.type
_entity_poly.pdbx_seq_one_letter_code
_entity_poly.pdbx_strand_id
1 'polypeptide(L)'
;MTQESTPRGHEDSLSLLVFRIMEERLQATVIREEETDYQGVRDSRRTQIIGRVALVLVATLTPPVFYLIWTLVGSMGVITDRMESMKTQVSSMRTDFDEVSARMASMEGSVSRMSENIAVIPPMEERVKGMRDDFGVMRGAMGGIRPNVTEIDRTLGVMEQDMAQMSHVFGFLNRDVFMMRHNVNRMSSPMRMFPFFGQ
;
A
#
# COMPACT_ATOMS: atom_id res chain seq x y z
N MET A 1 33.05 -106.01 101.88
CA MET A 1 34.36 -105.64 101.30
C MET A 1 34.08 -105.16 99.88
N THR A 2 34.00 -103.83 99.70
CA THR A 2 34.97 -102.99 98.93
C THR A 2 34.74 -103.08 97.42
N GLN A 3 34.73 -102.03 96.59
CA GLN A 3 35.18 -100.65 96.70
C GLN A 3 34.59 -99.84 95.52
N GLU A 4 34.53 -98.53 95.70
CA GLU A 4 34.21 -97.45 94.78
C GLU A 4 35.11 -97.40 93.53
N SER A 5 34.55 -97.05 92.36
CA SER A 5 35.29 -96.41 91.26
C SER A 5 34.37 -95.70 90.26
N THR A 6 34.42 -94.37 90.27
CA THR A 6 34.03 -93.48 89.17
C THR A 6 34.85 -93.80 87.92
N PRO A 7 34.30 -93.59 86.70
CA PRO A 7 35.18 -92.98 85.69
C PRO A 7 34.51 -91.96 84.77
N ARG A 8 35.31 -90.93 84.48
CA ARG A 8 35.28 -90.03 83.32
C ARG A 8 35.10 -90.81 82.01
N GLY A 9 33.89 -90.87 81.48
CA GLY A 9 33.61 -91.53 80.19
C GLY A 9 32.63 -90.80 79.27
N HIS A 10 32.10 -89.64 79.69
CA HIS A 10 30.98 -89.01 78.99
C HIS A 10 31.34 -87.85 78.05
N GLU A 11 32.55 -87.29 78.15
CA GLU A 11 32.97 -86.15 77.32
C GLU A 11 33.55 -86.57 75.95
N ASP A 12 34.19 -87.74 75.88
CA ASP A 12 34.71 -88.29 74.62
C ASP A 12 33.60 -88.79 73.68
N SER A 13 32.43 -89.12 74.22
CA SER A 13 31.28 -89.57 73.42
C SER A 13 30.56 -88.41 72.73
N LEU A 14 30.62 -87.20 73.30
CA LEU A 14 29.97 -86.01 72.73
C LEU A 14 30.80 -85.38 71.61
N SER A 15 32.13 -85.33 71.75
CA SER A 15 33.05 -84.84 70.71
C SER A 15 33.01 -85.72 69.45
N LEU A 16 32.89 -87.03 69.61
CA LEU A 16 32.80 -87.99 68.49
C LEU A 16 31.46 -87.87 67.74
N LEU A 17 30.37 -87.58 68.46
CA LEU A 17 29.05 -87.40 67.86
C LEU A 17 28.98 -86.09 67.04
N VAL A 18 29.56 -85.01 67.55
CA VAL A 18 29.67 -83.73 66.82
C VAL A 18 30.53 -83.89 65.56
N PHE A 19 31.64 -84.64 65.65
CA PHE A 19 32.51 -84.90 64.49
C PHE A 19 31.78 -85.69 63.40
N ARG A 20 31.00 -86.73 63.77
CA ARG A 20 30.16 -87.47 62.82
C ARG A 20 29.09 -86.60 62.15
N ILE A 21 28.42 -85.75 62.91
CA ILE A 21 27.38 -84.86 62.37
C ILE A 21 27.99 -83.86 61.38
N MET A 22 29.19 -83.35 61.67
CA MET A 22 29.88 -82.42 60.78
C MET A 22 30.32 -83.09 59.47
N GLU A 23 30.76 -84.35 59.53
CA GLU A 23 31.16 -85.14 58.36
C GLU A 23 29.98 -85.45 57.43
N GLU A 24 28.83 -85.83 57.98
CA GLU A 24 27.60 -86.04 57.18
C GLU A 24 27.13 -84.75 56.51
N ARG A 25 27.26 -83.60 57.19
CA ARG A 25 26.90 -82.30 56.61
C ARG A 25 27.84 -81.89 55.49
N LEU A 26 29.13 -82.22 55.59
CA LEU A 26 30.12 -81.93 54.55
C LEU A 26 29.85 -82.75 53.28
N GLN A 27 29.54 -84.04 53.43
CA GLN A 27 29.21 -84.90 52.30
C GLN A 27 27.89 -84.48 51.62
N ALA A 28 26.88 -84.09 52.40
CA ALA A 28 25.62 -83.61 51.86
C ALA A 28 25.77 -82.29 51.07
N THR A 29 26.70 -81.42 51.43
CA THR A 29 26.98 -80.20 50.66
C THR A 29 27.72 -80.47 49.35
N VAL A 30 28.68 -81.40 49.35
CA VAL A 30 29.44 -81.75 48.13
C VAL A 30 28.56 -82.45 47.09
N ILE A 31 27.64 -83.33 47.51
CA ILE A 31 26.72 -84.01 46.58
C ILE A 31 25.70 -83.02 45.98
N ARG A 32 25.35 -81.95 46.72
CA ARG A 32 24.39 -80.94 46.26
C ARG A 32 24.98 -79.95 45.25
N GLU A 33 26.31 -79.80 45.23
CA GLU A 33 27.02 -78.94 44.27
C GLU A 33 27.22 -79.63 42.91
N GLU A 34 27.28 -80.97 42.88
CA GLU A 34 27.46 -81.74 41.65
C GLU A 34 26.15 -81.91 40.83
N GLU A 35 24.98 -81.81 41.47
CA GLU A 35 23.68 -81.90 40.77
C GLU A 35 23.29 -80.64 39.98
N THR A 36 23.86 -79.48 40.30
CA THR A 36 23.56 -78.23 39.58
C THR A 36 24.20 -78.15 38.20
N ASP A 37 25.26 -78.91 37.92
CA ASP A 37 25.98 -78.83 36.64
C ASP A 37 25.41 -79.78 35.57
N TYR A 38 24.74 -80.86 35.98
CA TYR A 38 24.10 -81.81 35.06
C TYR A 38 22.74 -81.34 34.51
N GLN A 39 22.02 -80.48 35.25
CA GLN A 39 20.75 -79.91 34.76
C GLN A 39 20.97 -78.83 33.69
N GLY A 40 22.13 -78.15 33.68
CA GLY A 40 22.48 -77.15 32.66
C GLY A 40 22.67 -77.71 31.24
N VAL A 41 23.13 -78.96 31.12
CA VAL A 41 23.40 -79.57 29.80
C VAL A 41 22.12 -80.06 29.10
N ARG A 42 21.10 -80.44 29.86
CA ARG A 42 19.82 -80.93 29.32
C ARG A 42 18.87 -79.80 28.90
N ASP A 43 18.97 -78.64 29.54
CA ASP A 43 18.27 -77.41 29.14
C ASP A 43 18.95 -76.66 27.98
N SER A 44 20.25 -76.88 27.77
CA SER A 44 21.04 -76.27 26.69
C SER A 44 20.50 -76.59 25.27
N ARG A 45 19.91 -77.77 25.06
CA ARG A 45 19.33 -78.13 23.74
C ARG A 45 18.01 -77.41 23.46
N ARG A 46 17.20 -77.13 24.49
CA ARG A 46 15.93 -76.40 24.35
C ARG A 46 16.19 -74.90 24.17
N THR A 47 17.16 -74.34 24.89
CA THR A 47 17.59 -72.95 24.70
C THR A 47 18.28 -72.72 23.36
N GLN A 48 19.02 -73.70 22.81
CA GLN A 48 19.56 -73.61 21.44
C GLN A 48 18.48 -73.58 20.36
N ILE A 49 17.43 -74.40 20.47
CA ILE A 49 16.32 -74.38 19.50
C ILE A 49 15.56 -73.06 19.58
N ILE A 50 15.27 -72.57 20.80
CA ILE A 50 14.63 -71.26 21.01
C ILE A 50 15.49 -70.14 20.42
N GLY A 51 16.81 -70.16 20.64
CA GLY A 51 17.74 -69.18 20.06
C GLY A 51 17.79 -69.20 18.53
N ARG A 52 17.76 -70.40 17.91
CA ARG A 52 17.74 -70.54 16.45
C ARG A 52 16.42 -70.07 15.85
N VAL A 53 15.29 -70.42 16.46
CA VAL A 53 13.96 -69.94 16.03
C VAL A 53 13.87 -68.42 16.18
N ALA A 54 14.38 -67.86 17.28
CA ALA A 54 14.46 -66.42 17.49
C ALA A 54 15.32 -65.72 16.42
N LEU A 55 16.48 -66.30 16.07
CA LEU A 55 17.37 -65.76 15.05
C LEU A 55 16.73 -65.80 13.65
N VAL A 56 16.04 -66.90 13.31
CA VAL A 56 15.30 -67.00 12.04
C VAL A 56 14.17 -65.99 11.99
N LEU A 57 13.40 -65.82 13.08
CA LEU A 57 12.35 -64.80 13.16
C LEU A 57 12.90 -63.39 12.96
N VAL A 58 13.99 -63.03 13.64
CA VAL A 58 14.66 -61.73 13.45
C VAL A 58 15.17 -61.57 12.02
N ALA A 59 15.80 -62.61 11.45
CA ALA A 59 16.28 -62.58 10.08
C ALA A 59 15.16 -62.41 9.04
N THR A 60 13.96 -62.96 9.30
CA THR A 60 12.80 -62.79 8.43
C THR A 60 12.13 -61.41 8.59
N LEU A 61 12.17 -60.81 9.77
CA LEU A 61 11.55 -59.50 10.04
C LEU A 61 12.45 -58.32 9.68
N THR A 62 13.78 -58.53 9.58
CA THR A 62 14.73 -57.45 9.27
C THR A 62 14.53 -56.85 7.87
N PRO A 63 14.41 -57.65 6.78
CA PRO A 63 14.21 -57.11 5.44
C PRO A 63 12.96 -56.22 5.27
N PRO A 64 11.76 -56.59 5.76
CA PRO A 64 10.58 -55.73 5.62
C PRO A 64 10.70 -54.43 6.43
N VAL A 65 11.29 -54.47 7.63
CA VAL A 65 11.53 -53.24 8.42
C VAL A 65 12.52 -52.31 7.70
N PHE A 66 13.59 -52.87 7.12
CA PHE A 66 14.54 -52.09 6.34
C PHE A 66 13.91 -51.47 5.08
N TYR A 67 13.08 -52.24 4.37
CA TYR A 67 12.31 -51.74 3.23
C TYR A 67 11.40 -50.57 3.64
N LEU A 68 10.66 -50.70 4.75
CA LEU A 68 9.82 -49.61 5.26
C LEU A 68 10.63 -48.35 5.58
N ILE A 69 11.77 -48.48 6.27
CA ILE A 69 12.66 -47.35 6.57
C ILE A 69 13.12 -46.68 5.27
N TRP A 70 13.55 -47.47 4.28
CA TRP A 70 13.99 -46.95 2.99
C TRP A 70 12.89 -46.17 2.27
N THR A 71 11.66 -46.71 2.23
CA THR A 71 10.51 -46.01 1.62
C THR A 71 10.10 -44.76 2.39
N LEU A 72 10.18 -44.78 3.73
CA LEU A 72 9.85 -43.64 4.57
C LEU A 72 10.84 -42.49 4.36
N VAL A 73 12.14 -42.80 4.31
CA VAL A 73 13.20 -41.82 4.04
C VAL A 73 13.00 -41.18 2.67
N GLY A 74 12.70 -41.98 1.63
CA GLY A 74 12.40 -41.45 0.29
C GLY A 74 11.18 -40.52 0.29
N SER A 75 10.11 -40.91 0.99
CA SER A 75 8.89 -40.10 1.11
C SER A 75 9.13 -38.79 1.87
N MET A 76 9.93 -38.83 2.93
CA MET A 76 10.35 -37.64 3.67
C MET A 76 11.18 -36.69 2.82
N GLY A 77 12.06 -37.20 1.94
CA GLY A 77 12.80 -36.39 0.99
C GLY A 77 11.87 -35.57 0.09
N VAL A 78 10.87 -36.22 -0.52
CA VAL A 78 9.88 -35.54 -1.38
C VAL A 78 9.07 -34.50 -0.60
N ILE A 79 8.72 -34.78 0.66
CA ILE A 79 8.00 -33.81 1.51
C ILE A 79 8.89 -32.60 1.80
N THR A 80 10.17 -32.81 2.13
CA THR A 80 11.14 -31.74 2.38
C THR A 80 11.29 -30.84 1.15
N ASP A 81 11.46 -31.41 -0.04
CA ASP A 81 11.57 -30.64 -1.30
C ASP A 81 10.30 -29.82 -1.57
N ARG A 82 9.12 -30.41 -1.32
CA ARG A 82 7.84 -29.71 -1.45
C ARG A 82 7.71 -28.58 -0.43
N MET A 83 8.16 -28.78 0.80
CA MET A 83 8.16 -27.74 1.83
C MET A 83 9.11 -26.59 1.47
N GLU A 84 10.28 -26.88 0.90
CA GLU A 84 11.21 -25.86 0.43
C GLU A 84 10.64 -25.06 -0.76
N SER A 85 10.01 -25.75 -1.71
CA SER A 85 9.27 -25.10 -2.81
C SER A 85 8.14 -24.21 -2.27
N MET A 86 7.37 -24.71 -1.30
CA MET A 86 6.29 -23.94 -0.68
C MET A 86 6.83 -22.72 0.06
N LYS A 87 7.94 -22.84 0.80
CA LYS A 87 8.61 -21.70 1.46
C LYS A 87 9.00 -20.63 0.44
N THR A 88 9.52 -21.06 -0.71
CA THR A 88 9.91 -20.14 -1.80
C THR A 88 8.68 -19.44 -2.40
N GLN A 89 7.61 -20.18 -2.66
CA GLN A 89 6.35 -19.62 -3.17
C GLN A 89 5.72 -18.64 -2.18
N VAL A 90 5.67 -18.98 -0.89
CA VAL A 90 5.15 -18.10 0.17
C VAL A 90 6.02 -16.84 0.30
N SER A 91 7.34 -16.97 0.15
CA SER A 91 8.23 -15.80 0.12
C SER A 91 7.97 -14.91 -1.09
N SER A 92 7.73 -15.50 -2.26
CA SER A 92 7.35 -14.74 -3.47
C SER A 92 6.03 -14.01 -3.27
N MET A 93 5.01 -14.71 -2.76
CA MET A 93 3.71 -14.10 -2.47
C MET A 93 3.84 -12.92 -1.51
N ARG A 94 4.70 -13.01 -0.50
CA ARG A 94 4.96 -11.89 0.42
C ARG A 94 5.51 -10.67 -0.32
N THR A 95 6.49 -10.87 -1.21
CA THR A 95 7.02 -9.79 -2.05
C THR A 95 5.95 -9.20 -2.95
N ASP A 96 5.11 -10.03 -3.56
CA ASP A 96 4.01 -9.57 -4.41
C ASP A 96 3.00 -8.74 -3.61
N PHE A 97 2.69 -9.15 -2.38
CA PHE A 97 1.82 -8.40 -1.46
C PHE A 97 2.42 -7.04 -1.05
N ASP A 98 3.73 -6.99 -0.81
CA ASP A 98 4.43 -5.74 -0.52
C ASP A 98 4.38 -4.79 -1.73
N GLU A 99 4.55 -5.32 -2.95
CA GLU A 99 4.44 -4.54 -4.19
C GLU A 99 3.01 -4.02 -4.42
N VAL A 100 1.99 -4.88 -4.22
CA VAL A 100 0.58 -4.47 -4.31
C VAL A 100 0.27 -3.36 -3.30
N SER A 101 0.76 -3.48 -2.07
CA SER A 101 0.56 -2.47 -1.03
C SER A 101 1.19 -1.13 -1.42
N ALA A 102 2.41 -1.14 -1.98
CA ALA A 102 3.06 0.06 -2.48
C ALA A 102 2.29 0.70 -3.66
N ARG A 103 1.77 -0.12 -4.58
CA ARG A 103 0.93 0.35 -5.69
C ARG A 103 -0.37 0.97 -5.20
N MET A 104 -1.02 0.39 -4.18
CA MET A 104 -2.23 0.95 -3.58
C MET A 104 -1.96 2.30 -2.91
N ALA A 105 -0.86 2.45 -2.17
CA ALA A 105 -0.48 3.74 -1.57
C ALA A 105 -0.22 4.84 -2.64
N SER A 106 0.42 4.47 -3.75
CA SER A 106 0.61 5.38 -4.90
C SER A 106 -0.73 5.78 -5.55
N MET A 107 -1.65 4.82 -5.68
CA MET A 107 -2.98 5.06 -6.21
C MET A 107 -3.80 5.99 -5.31
N GLU A 108 -3.74 5.80 -3.99
CA GLU A 108 -4.37 6.68 -3.00
C GLU A 108 -3.84 8.12 -3.12
N GLY A 109 -2.51 8.29 -3.22
CA GLY A 109 -1.91 9.61 -3.45
C GLY A 109 -2.34 10.25 -4.78
N SER A 110 -2.49 9.46 -5.84
CA SER A 110 -2.97 9.94 -7.14
C SER A 110 -4.44 10.35 -7.10
N VAL A 111 -5.29 9.57 -6.43
CA VAL A 111 -6.70 9.88 -6.21
C VAL A 111 -6.86 11.14 -5.36
N SER A 112 -6.04 11.30 -4.31
CA SER A 112 -6.03 12.50 -3.47
C SER A 112 -5.69 13.76 -4.28
N ARG A 113 -4.63 13.72 -5.10
CA ARG A 113 -4.29 14.82 -6.02
C ARG A 113 -5.39 15.11 -7.04
N MET A 114 -6.05 14.07 -7.56
CA MET A 114 -7.19 14.25 -8.46
C MET A 114 -8.36 14.93 -7.74
N SER A 115 -8.63 14.57 -6.48
CA SER A 115 -9.63 15.24 -5.65
C SER A 115 -9.29 16.71 -5.42
N GLU A 116 -8.02 17.04 -5.16
CA GLU A 116 -7.56 18.42 -5.01
C GLU A 116 -7.76 19.22 -6.31
N ASN A 117 -7.39 18.65 -7.46
CA ASN A 117 -7.59 19.28 -8.76
C ASN A 117 -9.09 19.50 -9.08
N ILE A 118 -9.95 18.55 -8.72
CA ILE A 118 -11.41 18.68 -8.89
C ILE A 118 -11.98 19.75 -7.95
N ALA A 119 -11.42 19.92 -6.75
CA ALA A 119 -11.84 20.98 -5.83
C ALA A 119 -11.58 22.41 -6.36
N VAL A 120 -10.78 22.56 -7.43
CA VAL A 120 -10.56 23.84 -8.14
C VAL A 120 -11.63 24.10 -9.22
N ILE A 121 -12.50 23.14 -9.53
CA ILE A 121 -13.60 23.32 -10.51
C ILE A 121 -14.70 24.28 -9.99
N PRO A 122 -15.19 24.19 -8.75
CA PRO A 122 -16.17 25.14 -8.22
C PRO A 122 -15.76 26.62 -8.35
N PRO A 123 -14.51 27.04 -8.01
CA PRO A 123 -14.11 28.43 -8.23
C PRO A 123 -13.95 28.79 -9.72
N MET A 124 -13.82 27.83 -10.64
CA MET A 124 -13.88 28.13 -12.08
C MET A 124 -15.30 28.50 -12.53
N GLU A 125 -16.35 27.85 -12.03
CA GLU A 125 -17.74 28.21 -12.36
C GLU A 125 -18.07 29.63 -11.90
N GLU A 126 -17.61 30.00 -10.70
CA GLU A 126 -17.80 31.35 -10.16
C GLU A 126 -17.04 32.40 -10.98
N ARG A 127 -15.81 32.10 -11.40
CA ARG A 127 -15.05 32.97 -12.33
C ARG A 127 -15.73 33.13 -13.67
N VAL A 128 -16.25 32.05 -14.26
CA VAL A 128 -16.98 32.10 -15.55
C VAL A 128 -18.29 32.88 -15.41
N LYS A 129 -18.98 32.76 -14.27
CA LYS A 129 -20.16 33.58 -13.96
C LYS A 129 -19.78 35.06 -13.86
N GLY A 130 -18.72 35.40 -13.12
CA GLY A 130 -18.21 36.77 -13.03
C GLY A 130 -17.85 37.34 -14.41
N MET A 131 -17.15 36.58 -15.25
CA MET A 131 -16.87 36.99 -16.63
C MET A 131 -18.15 37.22 -17.45
N ARG A 132 -19.16 36.38 -17.29
CA ARG A 132 -20.45 36.54 -17.99
C ARG A 132 -21.15 37.83 -17.55
N ASP A 133 -21.11 38.14 -16.26
CA ASP A 133 -21.69 39.36 -15.70
C ASP A 133 -20.95 40.61 -16.22
N ASP A 134 -19.61 40.58 -16.23
CA ASP A 134 -18.77 41.63 -16.81
C ASP A 134 -19.06 41.86 -18.30
N PHE A 135 -19.22 40.78 -19.07
CA PHE A 135 -19.63 40.85 -20.48
C PHE A 135 -21.04 41.45 -20.64
N GLY A 136 -21.95 41.15 -19.71
CA GLY A 136 -23.28 41.74 -19.66
C GLY A 136 -23.23 43.26 -19.46
N VAL A 137 -22.44 43.72 -18.48
CA VAL A 137 -22.21 45.15 -18.23
C VAL A 137 -21.58 45.82 -19.44
N MET A 138 -20.56 45.22 -20.04
CA MET A 138 -19.89 45.76 -21.23
C MET A 138 -20.84 45.87 -22.43
N ARG A 139 -21.70 44.86 -22.64
CA ARG A 139 -22.73 44.89 -23.68
C ARG A 139 -23.74 46.00 -23.43
N GLY A 140 -24.16 46.21 -22.18
CA GLY A 140 -25.04 47.32 -21.79
C GLY A 140 -24.40 48.68 -22.08
N ALA A 141 -23.15 48.88 -21.66
CA ALA A 141 -22.40 50.11 -21.92
C ALA A 141 -22.25 50.39 -23.43
N MET A 142 -21.87 49.37 -24.22
CA MET A 142 -21.82 49.47 -25.69
C MET A 142 -23.18 49.78 -26.31
N GLY A 143 -24.26 49.25 -25.75
CA GLY A 143 -25.63 49.58 -26.13
C GLY A 143 -25.96 51.06 -25.92
N GLY A 144 -25.43 51.69 -24.87
CA GLY A 144 -25.59 53.12 -24.58
C GLY A 144 -24.71 54.04 -25.42
N ILE A 145 -23.55 53.57 -25.91
CA ILE A 145 -22.68 54.38 -26.78
C ILE A 145 -23.34 54.67 -28.13
N ARG A 146 -24.05 53.69 -28.72
CA ARG A 146 -24.74 53.86 -30.02
C ARG A 146 -25.73 55.05 -30.06
N PRO A 147 -26.69 55.19 -29.14
CA PRO A 147 -27.59 56.33 -29.14
C PRO A 147 -26.85 57.64 -28.88
N ASN A 148 -25.85 57.66 -27.99
CA ASN A 148 -25.04 58.87 -27.74
C ASN A 148 -24.32 59.33 -29.01
N VAL A 149 -23.71 58.41 -29.77
CA VAL A 149 -23.07 58.74 -31.05
C VAL A 149 -24.09 59.27 -32.07
N THR A 150 -25.30 58.70 -32.09
CA THR A 150 -26.37 59.17 -32.98
C THR A 150 -26.87 60.56 -32.57
N GLU A 151 -26.91 60.88 -31.28
CA GLU A 151 -27.27 62.21 -30.77
C GLU A 151 -26.20 63.25 -31.06
N ILE A 152 -24.92 62.88 -30.93
CA ILE A 152 -23.78 63.71 -31.37
C ILE A 152 -23.91 64.01 -32.86
N ASP A 153 -24.18 63.01 -33.70
CA ASP A 153 -24.33 63.17 -35.14
C ASP A 153 -25.46 64.15 -35.51
N ARG A 154 -26.62 64.03 -34.83
CA ARG A 154 -27.71 65.00 -34.99
C ARG A 154 -27.33 66.41 -34.57
N THR A 155 -26.64 66.55 -33.44
CA THR A 155 -26.21 67.85 -32.93
C THR A 155 -25.22 68.52 -33.88
N LEU A 156 -24.27 67.74 -34.44
CA LEU A 156 -23.35 68.21 -35.46
C LEU A 156 -24.08 68.67 -36.72
N GLY A 157 -25.09 67.92 -37.18
CA GLY A 157 -25.90 68.32 -38.34
C GLY A 157 -26.66 69.62 -38.15
N VAL A 158 -27.22 69.87 -36.94
CA VAL A 158 -27.87 71.15 -36.62
C VAL A 158 -26.85 72.30 -36.61
N MET A 159 -25.70 72.09 -35.98
CA MET A 159 -24.64 73.11 -35.98
C MET A 159 -24.13 73.45 -37.38
N GLU A 160 -24.04 72.45 -38.27
CA GLU A 160 -23.68 72.68 -39.67
C GLU A 160 -24.71 73.57 -40.39
N GLN A 161 -26.01 73.33 -40.16
CA GLN A 161 -27.08 74.18 -40.70
C GLN A 161 -27.02 75.61 -40.14
N ASP A 162 -26.83 75.76 -38.83
CA ASP A 162 -26.72 77.07 -38.19
C ASP A 162 -25.52 77.85 -38.72
N MET A 163 -24.37 77.19 -38.89
CA MET A 163 -23.18 77.81 -39.50
C MET A 163 -23.41 78.22 -40.95
N ALA A 164 -24.11 77.40 -41.74
CA ALA A 164 -24.50 77.76 -43.11
C ALA A 164 -25.42 78.99 -43.13
N GLN A 165 -26.39 79.05 -42.23
CA GLN A 165 -27.28 80.21 -42.10
C GLN A 165 -26.53 81.47 -41.67
N MET A 166 -25.64 81.38 -40.68
CA MET A 166 -24.78 82.49 -40.29
C MET A 166 -23.93 82.98 -41.47
N SER A 167 -23.33 82.06 -42.23
CA SER A 167 -22.57 82.39 -43.44
C SER A 167 -23.41 83.19 -44.45
N HIS A 168 -24.66 82.80 -44.68
CA HIS A 168 -25.59 83.56 -45.51
C HIS A 168 -25.89 84.96 -44.96
N VAL A 169 -26.18 85.07 -43.66
CA VAL A 169 -26.46 86.36 -42.99
C VAL A 169 -25.24 87.28 -43.08
N PHE A 170 -24.04 86.78 -42.82
CA PHE A 170 -22.80 87.55 -43.00
C PHE A 170 -22.59 87.97 -44.46
N GLY A 171 -22.95 87.12 -45.42
CA GLY A 171 -22.95 87.48 -46.84
C GLY A 171 -23.87 88.66 -47.18
N PHE A 172 -25.08 88.69 -46.62
CA PHE A 172 -26.01 89.81 -46.77
C PHE A 172 -25.50 91.08 -46.08
N LEU A 173 -25.07 90.99 -44.81
CA LEU A 173 -24.52 92.11 -44.07
C LEU A 173 -23.32 92.73 -44.79
N ASN A 174 -22.41 91.91 -45.31
CA ASN A 174 -21.26 92.41 -46.06
C ASN A 174 -21.68 93.18 -47.32
N ARG A 175 -22.70 92.70 -48.03
CA ARG A 175 -23.28 93.39 -49.19
C ARG A 175 -23.94 94.72 -48.80
N ASP A 176 -24.70 94.72 -47.72
CA ASP A 176 -25.40 95.92 -47.24
C ASP A 176 -24.41 96.99 -46.75
N VAL A 177 -23.38 96.59 -46.01
CA VAL A 177 -22.28 97.48 -45.60
C VAL A 177 -21.54 98.04 -46.82
N PHE A 178 -21.31 97.22 -47.86
CA PHE A 178 -20.72 97.69 -49.10
C PHE A 178 -21.59 98.74 -49.81
N MET A 179 -22.90 98.50 -49.92
CA MET A 179 -23.85 99.46 -50.50
C MET A 179 -23.94 100.75 -49.68
N MET A 180 -23.96 100.64 -48.36
CA MET A 180 -23.94 101.79 -47.47
C MET A 180 -22.67 102.60 -47.64
N ARG A 181 -21.51 101.95 -47.72
CA ARG A 181 -20.22 102.62 -48.02
C ARG A 181 -20.27 103.34 -49.37
N HIS A 182 -20.85 102.72 -50.40
CA HIS A 182 -21.04 103.35 -51.71
C HIS A 182 -21.98 104.57 -51.64
N ASN A 183 -23.10 104.45 -50.95
CA ASN A 183 -24.08 105.54 -50.78
C ASN A 183 -23.48 106.71 -49.98
N VAL A 184 -22.79 106.43 -48.88
CA VAL A 184 -22.08 107.45 -48.08
C VAL A 184 -21.01 108.14 -48.94
N ASN A 185 -20.23 107.39 -49.72
CA ASN A 185 -19.24 107.98 -50.62
C ASN A 185 -19.89 108.90 -51.69
N ARG A 186 -21.07 108.54 -52.17
CA ARG A 186 -21.84 109.37 -53.12
C ARG A 186 -22.41 110.63 -52.45
N MET A 187 -22.89 110.54 -51.22
CA MET A 187 -23.38 111.69 -50.44
C MET A 187 -22.26 112.65 -50.03
N SER A 188 -21.08 112.10 -49.75
CA SER A 188 -19.85 112.88 -49.48
C SER A 188 -19.21 113.45 -50.74
N SER A 189 -19.70 113.11 -51.93
CA SER A 189 -19.23 113.68 -53.18
C SER A 189 -19.77 115.11 -53.32
N PRO A 190 -18.92 116.11 -53.68
CA PRO A 190 -19.33 117.51 -53.74
C PRO A 190 -20.52 117.68 -54.69
N MET A 191 -21.65 118.13 -54.15
CA MET A 191 -22.81 118.47 -54.98
C MET A 191 -22.37 119.53 -55.98
N ARG A 192 -22.40 119.18 -57.28
CA ARG A 192 -22.25 120.15 -58.36
C ARG A 192 -23.42 121.12 -58.26
N MET A 193 -23.22 122.22 -57.55
CA MET A 193 -24.13 123.35 -57.49
C MET A 193 -24.23 123.91 -58.90
N PHE A 194 -25.41 123.79 -59.52
CA PHE A 194 -25.67 124.37 -60.83
C PHE A 194 -25.49 125.89 -60.76
N PRO A 195 -24.82 126.54 -61.74
CA PRO A 195 -24.72 127.98 -61.76
C PRO A 195 -26.08 128.57 -62.14
N PHE A 196 -26.75 129.19 -61.17
CA PHE A 196 -27.90 130.07 -61.40
C PHE A 196 -27.42 131.52 -61.38
N PHE A 197 -27.01 132.05 -62.54
CA PHE A 197 -27.00 133.46 -62.99
C PHE A 197 -26.46 133.39 -64.44
N GLY A 198 -27.02 133.95 -65.51
CA GLY A 198 -27.97 135.05 -65.69
C GLY A 198 -27.35 135.98 -66.75
N GLN A 199 -27.96 136.04 -67.96
CA GLN A 199 -27.68 136.92 -69.11
C GLN A 199 -26.27 136.95 -69.73
#